data_AF-A0AAU3IUR1-F1
#
_entry.id   AF-A0AAU3IUR1-F1
#
_cell.length_a   1.000
_cell.length_b   1.000
_cell.length_c   1.000
_cell.angle_alpha   90.00
_cell.angle_beta   90.00
_cell.angle_gamma   90.00
#
_symmetry.space_group_name_H-M   'P 1'
#
loop_
_entity.id
_entity.type
_entity.pdbx_description
1 polymer ?
#
loop_
_entity_poly.entity_id
_entity_poly.type
_entity_poly.pdbx_seq_one_letter_code
_entity_poly.pdbx_strand_id
1 'polypeptide(L)'
;MKRIAFGLAAATITGLAVTLPVTVTATPAFAATSGCDSSLVAPAGSLIGNLWRSNGGESSVYGCPVSKEYGYPDKRGSWQEFRNGKIVWSPNLGNGTLVRAYRSGHKVVFRWSGLGRDWDYFNVRWSKDGGKATQVKVGRIDPWSGSYSITPYCDGEVCSTTAGHEVNKFAFIVQGCDRSGLFQAGSDCGPWSVPTSVRVAH
;
A
#
# COMPACT_ATOMS: atom_id res chain seq x y z
N MET A 1 -35.27 23.96 -70.17
CA MET A 1 -33.99 23.32 -70.54
C MET A 1 -32.89 24.40 -70.60
N LYS A 2 -31.91 24.36 -69.69
CA LYS A 2 -30.53 24.82 -69.93
C LYS A 2 -29.68 24.45 -68.71
N ARG A 3 -28.84 23.43 -68.88
CA ARG A 3 -27.80 23.02 -67.92
C ARG A 3 -26.62 23.97 -68.13
N ILE A 4 -26.16 24.63 -67.07
CA ILE A 4 -24.95 25.47 -67.10
C ILE A 4 -23.83 24.63 -66.49
N ALA A 5 -22.84 24.28 -67.31
CA ALA A 5 -21.59 23.67 -66.89
C ALA A 5 -20.63 24.76 -66.43
N PHE A 6 -20.04 24.61 -65.24
CA PHE A 6 -18.91 25.41 -64.79
C PHE A 6 -17.66 24.52 -64.74
N GLY A 7 -16.65 24.91 -65.50
CA GLY A 7 -15.37 24.22 -65.59
C GLY A 7 -14.52 24.40 -64.34
N LEU A 8 -13.82 23.33 -63.95
CA LEU A 8 -12.78 23.34 -62.93
C LEU A 8 -11.52 24.02 -63.48
N ALA A 9 -11.09 25.11 -62.85
CA ALA A 9 -9.74 25.64 -62.97
C ALA A 9 -8.90 25.11 -61.80
N ALA A 10 -7.85 24.35 -62.10
CA ALA A 10 -6.88 23.88 -61.12
C ALA A 10 -5.85 25.00 -60.85
N ALA A 11 -5.77 25.48 -59.61
CA ALA A 11 -4.74 26.40 -59.14
C ALA A 11 -3.67 25.62 -58.37
N THR A 12 -2.44 25.61 -58.87
CA THR A 12 -1.28 25.03 -58.20
C THR A 12 -0.73 26.03 -57.18
N ILE A 13 -0.77 25.68 -55.90
CA ILE A 13 -0.17 26.47 -54.82
C ILE A 13 1.23 25.90 -54.54
N THR A 14 2.26 26.64 -54.91
CA THR A 14 3.64 26.40 -54.47
C THR A 14 3.79 26.91 -53.03
N GLY A 15 3.65 26.01 -52.05
CA GLY A 15 3.89 26.31 -50.64
C GLY A 15 5.38 26.23 -50.27
N LEU A 16 5.95 27.33 -49.80
CA LEU A 16 7.27 27.37 -49.15
C LEU A 16 7.14 26.76 -47.74
N ALA A 17 7.80 25.62 -47.50
CA ALA A 17 7.88 25.01 -46.17
C ALA A 17 8.93 25.76 -45.32
N VAL A 18 8.47 26.49 -44.31
CA VAL A 18 9.33 27.11 -43.29
C VAL A 18 9.57 26.08 -42.19
N THR A 19 10.79 25.57 -42.08
CA THR A 19 11.22 24.70 -40.99
C THR A 19 11.75 25.55 -39.83
N LEU A 20 10.96 25.69 -38.75
CA LEU A 20 11.43 26.29 -37.51
C LEU A 20 12.10 25.22 -36.64
N PRO A 21 13.31 25.45 -36.09
CA PRO A 21 13.94 24.52 -35.17
C PRO A 21 13.18 24.54 -33.82
N VAL A 22 12.51 23.45 -33.48
CA VAL A 22 11.93 23.24 -32.15
C VAL A 22 13.07 22.87 -31.20
N THR A 23 13.56 23.84 -30.44
CA THR A 23 14.51 23.58 -29.35
C THR A 23 13.76 23.00 -28.16
N VAL A 24 13.89 21.68 -27.94
CA VAL A 24 13.41 21.03 -26.72
C VAL A 24 14.40 21.34 -25.60
N THR A 25 14.08 22.34 -24.78
CA THR A 25 14.82 22.56 -23.52
C THR A 25 14.41 21.47 -22.54
N ALA A 26 15.26 20.45 -22.36
CA ALA A 26 15.08 19.45 -21.32
C ALA A 26 15.31 20.11 -19.95
N THR A 27 14.26 20.27 -19.15
CA THR A 27 14.41 20.60 -17.72
C THR A 27 15.19 19.46 -17.05
N PRO A 28 16.29 19.74 -16.33
CA PRO A 28 16.99 18.71 -15.58
C PRO A 28 16.04 18.16 -14.52
N ALA A 29 15.79 16.86 -14.55
CA ALA A 29 15.15 16.17 -13.44
C ALA A 29 16.16 16.09 -12.30
N PHE A 30 16.00 16.93 -11.28
CA PHE A 30 16.75 16.77 -10.04
C PHE A 30 16.36 15.42 -9.44
N ALA A 31 17.29 14.47 -9.41
CA ALA A 31 17.13 13.28 -8.61
C ALA A 31 17.04 13.74 -7.15
N ALA A 32 15.86 13.62 -6.54
CA ALA A 32 15.71 13.87 -5.11
C ALA A 32 16.71 12.98 -4.37
N THR A 33 17.70 13.60 -3.73
CA THR A 33 18.53 12.89 -2.75
C THR A 33 17.60 12.48 -1.62
N SER A 34 17.31 11.19 -1.51
CA SER A 34 16.52 10.68 -0.39
C SER A 34 17.19 11.10 0.91
N GLY A 35 16.49 11.83 1.77
CA GLY A 35 16.93 12.19 3.11
C GLY A 35 17.01 10.98 4.06
N CYS A 36 16.59 9.80 3.60
CA CYS A 36 16.76 8.54 4.32
C CYS A 36 18.18 7.97 4.16
N ASP A 37 18.59 7.17 5.14
CA ASP A 37 19.80 6.34 5.03
C ASP A 37 19.65 5.33 3.88
N SER A 38 20.40 5.56 2.80
CA SER A 38 20.39 4.72 1.60
C SER A 38 20.76 3.26 1.87
N SER A 39 21.53 2.96 2.93
CA SER A 39 21.93 1.61 3.28
C SER A 39 20.80 0.75 3.84
N LEU A 40 19.71 1.40 4.28
CA LEU A 40 18.51 0.76 4.80
C LEU A 40 17.43 0.63 3.72
N VAL A 41 17.54 1.31 2.58
CA VAL A 41 16.55 1.21 1.51
C VAL A 41 16.55 -0.20 0.93
N ALA A 42 15.38 -0.84 0.88
CA ALA A 42 15.24 -2.16 0.29
C ALA A 42 15.65 -2.18 -1.19
N PRO A 43 16.32 -3.26 -1.64
CA PRO A 43 16.84 -3.34 -3.01
C PRO A 43 15.73 -3.22 -4.07
N ALA A 44 16.12 -2.80 -5.28
CA ALA A 44 15.24 -2.84 -6.43
C ALA A 44 14.74 -4.28 -6.66
N GLY A 45 13.43 -4.44 -6.92
CA GLY A 45 12.80 -5.76 -7.08
C GLY A 45 12.20 -6.37 -5.81
N SER A 46 12.55 -5.87 -4.61
CA SER A 46 11.85 -6.27 -3.38
C SER A 46 10.37 -5.87 -3.44
N LEU A 47 9.46 -6.76 -3.02
CA LEU A 47 8.03 -6.44 -2.89
C LEU A 47 7.79 -5.31 -1.88
N ILE A 48 8.53 -5.32 -0.77
CA ILE A 48 8.43 -4.29 0.28
C ILE A 48 8.97 -2.96 -0.24
N GLY A 49 10.17 -2.97 -0.83
CA GLY A 49 10.78 -1.78 -1.40
C GLY A 49 9.97 -1.18 -2.55
N ASN A 50 9.38 -2.02 -3.40
CA ASN A 50 8.51 -1.58 -4.49
C ASN A 50 7.23 -0.92 -3.97
N LEU A 51 6.59 -1.50 -2.93
CA LEU A 51 5.42 -0.88 -2.30
C LEU A 51 5.79 0.47 -1.67
N TRP A 52 6.90 0.54 -0.94
CA TRP A 52 7.33 1.79 -0.31
C TRP A 52 7.61 2.88 -1.36
N ARG A 53 8.37 2.56 -2.42
CA ARG A 53 8.65 3.49 -3.54
C ARG A 53 7.38 3.93 -4.26
N SER A 54 6.44 3.02 -4.55
CA SER A 54 5.19 3.38 -5.24
C SER A 54 4.24 4.24 -4.40
N ASN A 55 4.42 4.25 -3.07
CA ASN A 55 3.66 5.09 -2.15
C ASN A 55 4.35 6.45 -1.88
N GLY A 56 5.36 6.82 -2.67
CA GLY A 56 6.07 8.09 -2.53
C GLY A 56 7.34 8.02 -1.67
N GLY A 57 7.84 6.83 -1.34
CA GLY A 57 9.11 6.64 -0.65
C GLY A 57 9.15 7.34 0.70
N GLU A 58 10.12 8.22 0.90
CA GLU A 58 10.32 8.95 2.16
C GLU A 58 9.14 9.86 2.54
N SER A 59 8.40 10.34 1.55
CA SER A 59 7.18 11.16 1.72
C SER A 59 5.92 10.32 1.95
N SER A 60 6.04 8.99 1.93
CA SER A 60 4.92 8.09 2.20
C SER A 60 4.51 8.11 3.67
N VAL A 61 3.34 7.53 3.96
CA VAL A 61 2.85 7.30 5.33
C VAL A 61 3.81 6.47 6.20
N TYR A 62 4.73 5.70 5.60
CA TYR A 62 5.70 4.89 6.33
C TYR A 62 6.93 5.70 6.77
N GLY A 63 7.29 6.75 6.02
CA GLY A 63 8.52 7.52 6.21
C GLY A 63 9.78 6.72 5.83
N CYS A 64 10.94 7.15 6.32
CA CYS A 64 12.21 6.48 6.06
C CYS A 64 12.28 5.08 6.67
N PRO A 65 12.96 4.12 5.99
CA PRO A 65 13.32 2.85 6.60
C PRO A 65 14.22 3.08 7.82
N VAL A 66 14.01 2.30 8.87
CA VAL A 66 14.85 2.29 10.09
C VAL A 66 15.54 0.95 10.31
N SER A 67 15.28 -0.01 9.42
CA SER A 67 15.95 -1.30 9.36
C SER A 67 16.23 -1.66 7.91
N LYS A 68 17.18 -2.57 7.69
CA LYS A 68 17.25 -3.31 6.42
C LYS A 68 16.02 -4.21 6.28
N GLU A 69 15.78 -4.69 5.06
CA GLU A 69 14.84 -5.77 4.84
C GLU A 69 15.47 -7.09 5.30
N TYR A 70 14.72 -7.83 6.12
CA TYR A 70 15.13 -9.14 6.63
C TYR A 70 14.14 -10.20 6.19
N GLY A 71 14.65 -11.32 5.68
CA GLY A 71 13.87 -12.54 5.50
C GLY A 71 13.56 -13.20 6.83
N TYR A 72 12.42 -13.88 6.94
CA TYR A 72 12.18 -14.76 8.08
C TYR A 72 13.07 -16.04 7.98
N PRO A 73 13.50 -16.63 9.12
CA PRO A 73 14.40 -17.79 9.11
C PRO A 73 13.86 -19.02 8.36
N ASP A 74 12.54 -19.17 8.31
CA ASP A 74 11.83 -20.21 7.55
C ASP A 74 11.76 -19.93 6.04
N LYS A 75 12.37 -18.82 5.58
CA LYS A 75 12.44 -18.34 4.19
C LYS A 75 11.08 -18.10 3.53
N ARG A 76 10.01 -17.96 4.31
CA ARG A 76 8.64 -17.76 3.82
C ARG A 76 8.10 -16.40 4.21
N GLY A 77 8.85 -15.35 3.86
CA GLY A 77 8.44 -13.97 4.07
C GLY A 77 9.64 -13.06 4.28
N SER A 78 9.37 -11.76 4.21
CA SER A 78 10.34 -10.71 4.53
C SER A 78 9.63 -9.61 5.30
N TRP A 79 10.39 -8.79 6.02
CA TRP A 79 9.85 -7.63 6.70
C TRP A 79 10.86 -6.49 6.70
N GLN A 80 10.34 -5.28 6.83
CA GLN A 80 11.13 -4.09 7.04
C GLN A 80 10.39 -3.10 7.94
N GLU A 81 11.13 -2.46 8.83
CA GLU A 81 10.63 -1.40 9.70
C GLU A 81 10.93 -0.02 9.10
N PHE A 82 9.94 0.85 9.23
CA PHE A 82 9.95 2.23 8.81
C PHE A 82 9.60 3.11 10.00
N ARG A 83 9.96 4.39 9.92
CA ARG A 83 9.76 5.36 11.00
C ARG A 83 8.35 5.33 11.59
N ASN A 84 7.34 5.22 10.73
CA ASN A 84 5.93 5.27 11.11
C ASN A 84 5.19 3.94 10.94
N GLY A 85 5.88 2.83 10.65
CA GLY A 85 5.20 1.57 10.37
C GLY A 85 6.10 0.39 10.05
N LYS A 86 5.47 -0.72 9.69
CA LYS A 86 6.14 -1.96 9.32
C LYS A 86 5.42 -2.62 8.17
N ILE A 87 6.18 -3.03 7.16
CA ILE A 87 5.67 -3.76 6.00
C ILE A 87 6.24 -5.18 6.07
N VAL A 88 5.37 -6.15 5.81
CA VAL A 88 5.68 -7.58 5.82
C VAL A 88 5.17 -8.20 4.54
N TRP A 89 6.04 -8.95 3.85
CA TRP A 89 5.65 -9.88 2.82
C TRP A 89 5.27 -11.22 3.44
N SER A 90 4.05 -11.68 3.14
CA SER A 90 3.47 -12.91 3.69
C SER A 90 3.00 -13.85 2.58
N PRO A 91 3.73 -14.93 2.25
CA PRO A 91 3.34 -15.83 1.17
C PRO A 91 2.08 -16.67 1.51
N ASN A 92 1.67 -16.72 2.79
CA ASN A 92 0.57 -17.57 3.27
C ASN A 92 -0.76 -17.32 2.57
N LEU A 93 -1.03 -16.08 2.17
CA LEU A 93 -2.29 -15.67 1.54
C LEU A 93 -2.16 -15.46 0.02
N GLY A 94 -0.98 -15.74 -0.54
CA GLY A 94 -0.63 -15.50 -1.94
C GLY A 94 0.79 -14.96 -2.06
N ASN A 95 1.46 -15.31 -3.17
CA ASN A 95 2.88 -15.03 -3.38
C ASN A 95 3.22 -13.52 -3.38
N GLY A 96 2.25 -12.65 -3.67
CA GLY A 96 2.42 -11.19 -3.67
C GLY A 96 1.91 -10.48 -2.41
N THR A 97 1.48 -11.21 -1.38
CA THR A 97 0.71 -10.57 -0.29
C THR A 97 1.62 -9.70 0.58
N LEU A 98 1.24 -8.44 0.72
CA LEU A 98 1.86 -7.49 1.63
C LEU A 98 0.87 -7.09 2.71
N VAL A 99 1.26 -7.30 3.96
CA VAL A 99 0.54 -6.79 5.15
C VAL A 99 1.35 -5.68 5.79
N ARG A 100 0.69 -4.61 6.24
CA ARG A 100 1.36 -3.43 6.78
C ARG A 100 0.57 -2.76 7.87
N ALA A 101 1.27 -2.34 8.92
CA ALA A 101 0.72 -1.53 9.99
C ALA A 101 1.49 -0.21 10.08
N TYR A 102 0.79 0.91 10.14
CA TYR A 102 1.40 2.24 10.20
C TYR A 102 0.53 3.23 10.95
N ARG A 103 1.14 4.30 11.46
CA ARG A 103 0.44 5.41 12.09
C ARG A 103 -0.06 6.40 11.04
N SER A 104 -1.29 6.87 11.19
CA SER A 104 -1.85 7.98 10.41
C SER A 104 -2.68 8.87 11.33
N GLY A 105 -2.11 10.03 11.71
CA GLY A 105 -2.69 10.88 12.76
C GLY A 105 -2.83 10.13 14.10
N HIS A 106 -4.07 10.07 14.60
CA HIS A 106 -4.44 9.33 15.82
C HIS A 106 -4.82 7.87 15.57
N LYS A 107 -4.76 7.42 14.31
CA LYS A 107 -5.11 6.05 13.92
C LYS A 107 -3.86 5.19 13.80
N VAL A 108 -4.02 3.94 14.19
CA VAL A 108 -3.19 2.84 13.71
C VAL A 108 -3.95 2.16 12.59
N VAL A 109 -3.35 2.15 11.40
CA VAL A 109 -3.95 1.58 10.19
C VAL A 109 -3.22 0.29 9.85
N PHE A 110 -3.99 -0.78 9.68
CA PHE A 110 -3.55 -2.07 9.21
C PHE A 110 -4.16 -2.33 7.82
N ARG A 111 -3.31 -2.62 6.83
CA ARG A 111 -3.74 -2.89 5.44
C ARG A 111 -3.13 -4.17 4.92
N TRP A 112 -3.82 -4.79 3.97
CA TRP A 112 -3.33 -5.93 3.21
C TRP A 112 -3.70 -5.79 1.74
N SER A 113 -2.86 -6.33 0.87
CA SER A 113 -3.08 -6.34 -0.59
C SER A 113 -2.21 -7.41 -1.26
N GLY A 114 -2.52 -7.77 -2.50
CA GLY A 114 -1.74 -8.73 -3.28
C GLY A 114 -2.04 -10.19 -2.94
N LEU A 115 -3.27 -10.45 -2.47
CA LEU A 115 -3.76 -11.79 -2.16
C LEU A 115 -3.81 -12.67 -3.42
N GLY A 116 -3.68 -13.98 -3.24
CA GLY A 116 -3.65 -14.97 -4.33
C GLY A 116 -5.02 -15.45 -4.81
N ARG A 117 -6.12 -15.04 -4.16
CA ARG A 117 -7.49 -15.41 -4.52
C ARG A 117 -8.50 -14.37 -4.01
N ASP A 118 -9.71 -14.41 -4.56
CA ASP A 118 -10.87 -13.67 -4.06
C ASP A 118 -11.38 -14.30 -2.75
N TRP A 119 -11.67 -13.44 -1.78
CA TRP A 119 -12.26 -13.77 -0.48
C TRP A 119 -13.48 -12.88 -0.24
N ASP A 120 -14.54 -13.44 0.34
CA ASP A 120 -15.76 -12.68 0.64
C ASP A 120 -15.58 -11.64 1.76
N TYR A 121 -14.77 -11.98 2.76
CA TYR A 121 -14.46 -11.10 3.89
C TYR A 121 -13.12 -11.48 4.56
N PHE A 122 -12.71 -10.68 5.53
CA PHE A 122 -11.49 -10.89 6.28
C PHE A 122 -11.75 -10.94 7.78
N ASN A 123 -11.09 -11.86 8.48
CA ASN A 123 -10.96 -11.78 9.93
C ASN A 123 -9.63 -11.09 10.24
N VAL A 124 -9.68 -10.01 11.01
CA VAL A 124 -8.49 -9.32 11.53
C VAL A 124 -8.40 -9.59 13.02
N ARG A 125 -7.22 -10.02 13.48
CA ARG A 125 -6.89 -10.08 14.91
C ARG A 125 -5.87 -9.02 15.24
N TRP A 126 -6.05 -8.35 16.37
CA TRP A 126 -5.09 -7.38 16.88
C TRP A 126 -4.96 -7.42 18.39
N SER A 127 -3.80 -7.02 18.90
CA SER A 127 -3.54 -6.90 20.34
C SER A 127 -2.64 -5.71 20.65
N LYS A 128 -2.80 -5.19 21.87
CA LYS A 128 -1.89 -4.20 22.50
C LYS A 128 -0.90 -4.95 23.39
N ASP A 129 0.38 -4.73 23.18
CA ASP A 129 1.49 -5.23 24.02
C ASP A 129 1.47 -6.74 24.30
N GLY A 130 0.98 -7.53 23.32
CA GLY A 130 0.87 -8.98 23.46
C GLY A 130 -0.25 -9.46 24.38
N GLY A 131 -1.12 -8.55 24.83
CA GLY A 131 -2.33 -8.89 25.60
C GLY A 131 -3.39 -9.64 24.78
N LYS A 132 -4.58 -9.79 25.36
CA LYS A 132 -5.70 -10.51 24.75
C LYS A 132 -6.01 -9.96 23.35
N ALA A 133 -6.06 -10.85 22.37
CA ALA A 133 -6.38 -10.48 21.00
C ALA A 133 -7.88 -10.20 20.83
N THR A 134 -8.21 -9.10 20.15
CA THR A 134 -9.54 -8.80 19.63
C THR A 134 -9.62 -9.30 18.20
N GLN A 135 -10.70 -10.00 17.85
CA GLN A 135 -10.99 -10.39 16.47
C GLN A 135 -12.18 -9.60 15.94
N VAL A 136 -12.04 -9.06 14.73
CA VAL A 136 -13.10 -8.35 14.02
C VAL A 136 -13.29 -8.93 12.62
N LYS A 137 -14.54 -8.94 12.14
CA LYS A 137 -14.86 -9.24 10.75
C LYS A 137 -14.82 -7.92 9.96
N VAL A 138 -14.09 -7.91 8.86
CA VAL A 138 -13.84 -6.72 8.03
C VAL A 138 -14.24 -7.02 6.60
N GLY A 139 -14.94 -6.08 5.97
CA GLY A 139 -15.29 -6.14 4.55
C GLY A 139 -14.07 -5.95 3.65
N ARG A 140 -14.15 -6.44 2.42
CA ARG A 140 -13.13 -6.21 1.39
C ARG A 140 -13.20 -4.78 0.86
N ILE A 141 -12.04 -4.22 0.50
CA ILE A 141 -12.00 -2.99 -0.33
C ILE A 141 -12.16 -3.38 -1.79
N ASP A 142 -11.40 -4.39 -2.20
CA ASP A 142 -11.51 -5.11 -3.46
C ASP A 142 -11.24 -6.60 -3.17
N PRO A 143 -11.49 -7.53 -4.11
CA PRO A 143 -11.28 -8.98 -3.91
C PRO A 143 -9.92 -9.38 -3.31
N TRP A 144 -8.89 -8.56 -3.49
CA TRP A 144 -7.49 -8.88 -3.17
C TRP A 144 -6.92 -7.95 -2.10
N SER A 145 -7.73 -7.10 -1.46
CA SER A 145 -7.25 -6.10 -0.51
C SER A 145 -8.27 -5.69 0.55
N GLY A 146 -7.75 -5.11 1.64
CA GLY A 146 -8.57 -4.54 2.69
C GLY A 146 -7.79 -3.67 3.67
N SER A 147 -8.54 -3.06 4.59
CA SER A 147 -8.01 -2.15 5.59
C SER A 147 -8.83 -2.23 6.87
N TYR A 148 -8.15 -2.12 8.00
CA TYR A 148 -8.74 -1.96 9.32
C TYR A 148 -7.97 -0.89 10.07
N SER A 149 -8.62 -0.13 10.95
CA SER A 149 -7.94 0.86 11.77
C SER A 149 -8.54 0.93 13.16
N ILE A 150 -7.69 1.24 14.13
CA ILE A 150 -8.08 1.54 15.51
C ILE A 150 -7.60 2.94 15.89
N THR A 151 -8.27 3.56 16.85
CA THR A 151 -7.86 4.81 17.52
C THR A 151 -7.53 4.48 18.97
N PRO A 152 -6.34 3.95 19.26
CA PRO A 152 -6.07 3.29 20.55
C PRO A 152 -6.12 4.23 21.76
N TYR A 153 -6.09 5.54 21.52
CA TYR A 153 -6.08 6.57 22.56
C TYR A 153 -7.24 7.57 22.45
N CYS A 154 -8.19 7.32 21.54
CA CYS A 154 -9.34 8.21 21.34
C CYS A 154 -10.65 7.44 21.42
N ASP A 155 -11.62 8.04 22.10
CA ASP A 155 -13.01 7.64 22.08
C ASP A 155 -13.82 8.73 21.36
N GLY A 156 -14.30 8.41 20.15
CA GLY A 156 -14.83 9.41 19.23
C GLY A 156 -13.78 10.47 18.89
N GLU A 157 -14.11 11.74 19.15
CA GLU A 157 -13.23 12.89 18.91
C GLU A 157 -12.30 13.21 20.09
N VAL A 158 -12.52 12.58 21.26
CA VAL A 158 -11.77 12.88 22.47
C VAL A 158 -10.57 11.94 22.56
N CYS A 159 -9.36 12.51 22.49
CA CYS A 159 -8.11 11.77 22.59
C CYS A 159 -7.38 12.06 23.91
N SER A 160 -6.87 11.01 24.53
CA SER A 160 -5.95 11.08 25.67
C SER A 160 -4.50 11.09 25.19
N THR A 161 -3.62 11.74 25.95
CA THR A 161 -2.17 11.78 25.68
C THR A 161 -1.38 11.59 26.97
N THR A 162 -0.25 10.88 26.92
CA THR A 162 0.60 10.63 28.11
C THR A 162 1.95 11.34 28.00
N ALA A 163 1.97 12.49 27.31
CA ALA A 163 3.18 13.26 26.98
C ALA A 163 4.31 12.41 26.32
N GLY A 164 3.98 11.28 25.71
CA GLY A 164 4.94 10.39 25.06
C GLY A 164 5.72 9.46 26.00
N HIS A 165 5.35 9.38 27.28
CA HIS A 165 6.06 8.54 28.26
C HIS A 165 5.85 7.03 28.04
N GLU A 166 4.79 6.65 27.33
CA GLU A 166 4.49 5.24 27.05
C GLU A 166 4.59 4.95 25.56
N VAL A 167 5.25 3.85 25.21
CA VAL A 167 5.29 3.32 23.84
C VAL A 167 4.64 1.96 23.81
N ASN A 168 3.47 1.85 23.20
CA ASN A 168 2.76 0.59 23.07
C ASN A 168 2.98 -0.01 21.68
N LYS A 169 3.03 -1.35 21.62
CA LYS A 169 3.10 -2.12 20.39
C LYS A 169 1.72 -2.65 20.04
N PHE A 170 1.23 -2.31 18.86
CA PHE A 170 0.00 -2.87 18.30
C PHE A 170 0.35 -3.90 17.22
N ALA A 171 -0.01 -5.15 17.45
CA ALA A 171 0.22 -6.25 16.53
C ALA A 171 -1.07 -6.60 15.77
N PHE A 172 -0.94 -6.99 14.51
CA PHE A 172 -2.05 -7.31 13.61
C PHE A 172 -1.73 -8.55 12.77
N ILE A 173 -2.77 -9.31 12.46
CA ILE A 173 -2.72 -10.47 11.57
C ILE A 173 -4.08 -10.63 10.88
N VAL A 174 -4.10 -11.12 9.65
CA VAL A 174 -5.32 -11.27 8.84
C VAL A 174 -5.42 -12.65 8.23
N GLN A 175 -6.64 -13.14 8.05
CA GLN A 175 -6.95 -14.26 7.17
C GLN A 175 -8.14 -13.89 6.27
N GLY A 176 -8.15 -14.42 5.05
CA GLY A 176 -9.31 -14.36 4.16
C GLY A 176 -10.29 -15.48 4.48
N CYS A 177 -11.59 -15.21 4.31
CA CYS A 177 -12.66 -16.17 4.51
C CYS A 177 -13.74 -16.03 3.45
N ASP A 178 -14.31 -17.15 3.03
CA ASP A 178 -15.50 -17.22 2.20
C ASP A 178 -16.74 -17.40 3.07
N ARG A 179 -17.88 -16.86 2.62
CA ARG A 179 -19.18 -17.21 3.19
C ARG A 179 -19.53 -18.59 2.68
N SER A 180 -19.88 -19.50 3.57
CA SER A 180 -20.51 -20.73 3.13
C SER A 180 -21.91 -20.45 2.58
N GLY A 181 -22.31 -21.24 1.58
CA GLY A 181 -23.67 -21.20 1.03
C GLY A 181 -24.73 -21.67 2.03
N LEU A 182 -26.00 -21.52 1.65
CA LEU A 182 -27.21 -21.83 2.46
C LEU A 182 -27.28 -23.23 3.08
N PHE A 183 -26.42 -24.17 2.67
CA PHE A 183 -26.40 -25.57 3.13
C PHE A 183 -25.11 -25.99 3.84
N GLN A 184 -24.18 -25.08 4.10
CA GLN A 184 -22.94 -25.34 4.84
C GLN A 184 -22.86 -24.42 6.07
N ALA A 185 -22.96 -25.01 7.26
CA ALA A 185 -22.75 -24.29 8.51
C ALA A 185 -21.24 -24.10 8.75
N GLY A 186 -20.70 -22.90 8.48
CA GLY A 186 -19.33 -22.50 8.83
C GLY A 186 -18.59 -21.80 7.71
N SER A 187 -17.80 -20.77 8.00
CA SER A 187 -17.00 -20.06 7.00
C SER A 187 -15.68 -20.76 6.68
N ASP A 188 -15.39 -21.00 5.40
CA ASP A 188 -14.12 -21.54 4.94
C ASP A 188 -13.05 -20.43 4.92
N CYS A 189 -12.16 -20.48 5.92
CA CYS A 189 -11.09 -19.50 6.07
C CYS A 189 -9.74 -20.09 5.66
N GLY A 190 -8.94 -19.27 4.97
CA GLY A 190 -7.55 -19.57 4.65
C GLY A 190 -6.61 -19.46 5.86
N PRO A 191 -5.30 -19.70 5.65
CA PRO A 191 -4.30 -19.53 6.69
C PRO A 191 -4.17 -18.06 7.12
N TRP A 192 -3.65 -17.84 8.31
CA TRP A 192 -3.30 -16.49 8.76
C TRP A 192 -2.05 -15.97 8.03
N SER A 193 -2.00 -14.65 7.82
CA SER A 193 -0.80 -13.97 7.36
C SER A 193 0.33 -14.09 8.37
N VAL A 194 1.55 -13.74 7.96
CA VAL A 194 2.61 -13.39 8.91
C VAL A 194 2.15 -12.13 9.67
N PRO A 195 2.30 -12.06 11.00
CA PRO A 195 1.88 -10.90 11.76
C PRO A 195 2.78 -9.69 11.48
N THR A 196 2.19 -8.50 11.53
CA THR A 196 2.92 -7.21 11.50
C THR A 196 2.58 -6.39 12.74
N SER A 197 3.35 -5.33 13.00
CA SER A 197 3.12 -4.49 14.17
C SER A 197 3.67 -3.09 13.98
N VAL A 198 3.10 -2.12 14.70
CA VAL A 198 3.63 -0.76 14.80
C VAL A 198 3.77 -0.37 16.28
N ARG A 199 4.82 0.39 16.60
CA ARG A 199 4.99 1.02 17.91
C ARG A 199 4.44 2.44 17.86
N VAL A 200 3.65 2.82 18.86
CA VAL A 200 3.02 4.12 18.94
C VAL A 200 3.28 4.69 20.33
N ALA A 201 3.77 5.93 20.37
CA ALA A 201 3.87 6.69 21.61
C ALA A 201 2.50 7.27 21.98
N HIS A 202 2.11 7.17 23.25
CA HIS A 202 0.88 7.73 23.82
C HIS A 202 1.13 9.09 24.47
#